data_AF-A0A2V7YTN5-F1
#
_entry.id   AF-A0A2V7YTN5-F1
#
_cell.length_a   1.000
_cell.length_b   1.000
_cell.length_c   1.000
_cell.angle_alpha   90.00
_cell.angle_beta   90.00
_cell.angle_gamma   90.00
#
_symmetry.space_group_name_H-M   'P 1'
#
loop_
_entity.id
_entity.type
_entity.pdbx_description
1 polymer ?
#
loop_
_entity_poly.entity_id
_entity_poly.type
_entity_poly.pdbx_seq_one_letter_code
_entity_poly.pdbx_strand_id
1 'polypeptide(L)'
;MANQPASGINPSFFAETWLQNWTANQTINSFGVPSRLQMQAIINQWRAASGGGKLDLTKAPLRLLAIVSRVDLRRTTGGGGGYSGNATGNFLDAGEARFIFGFVLPPGWQLQGGYPPGGAPVINPNGCQALPFSVIFEYRVPKCHCEAVRAWAQNWVDLNNYVPGTAAYNSRLELLTEQFVRANANPARPNGSAIGQVRSNEIALQAPWELREFQLTQFPWSLINETTTADTADDSFNNTPLFANWIQGNIVPAISGPTWDQPVPAVPLFFGGNFQGAHPQAPGPGFFWNAPGLATLGDNWGRHRASLNSCNGCHTGETGTIFVHVDPATPGLPAGLSGFLTGITVNDPAFGAPARTFNDLLRREADIQQVANMECLQFPTVNTAAVTASLQATGQLPSDLFAGAPPTPAEERLSVGVDDMKRVVVLEVH
;
A
#
# COMPACT_ATOMS: atom_id res chain seq x y z
N MET A 1 -7.84 4.07 13.40
CA MET A 1 -8.01 5.36 12.67
C MET A 1 -8.60 6.44 13.56
N ALA A 2 -9.86 6.30 14.01
CA ALA A 2 -10.41 7.16 15.06
C ALA A 2 -10.09 6.55 16.43
N ASN A 3 -9.38 7.29 17.27
CA ASN A 3 -9.02 6.87 18.62
C ASN A 3 -9.61 7.88 19.59
N GLN A 4 -10.87 7.68 19.96
CA GLN A 4 -11.61 8.67 20.75
C GLN A 4 -10.90 9.03 22.08
N PRO A 5 -10.30 8.08 22.83
CA PRO A 5 -9.52 8.42 24.02
C PRO A 5 -8.35 9.39 23.75
N ALA A 6 -7.64 9.25 22.63
CA ALA A 6 -6.48 10.10 22.32
C ALA A 6 -6.82 11.38 21.55
N SER A 7 -7.84 11.33 20.69
CA SER A 7 -8.17 12.42 19.75
C SER A 7 -9.43 13.21 20.13
N GLY A 8 -10.28 12.68 21.02
CA GLY A 8 -11.62 13.20 21.29
C GLY A 8 -12.63 12.97 20.16
N ILE A 9 -12.19 12.46 19.01
CA ILE A 9 -13.04 12.28 17.83
C ILE A 9 -13.89 11.01 17.98
N ASN A 10 -15.20 11.18 17.92
CA ASN A 10 -16.14 10.07 17.95
C ASN A 10 -16.03 9.23 16.65
N PRO A 11 -15.94 7.88 16.71
CA PRO A 11 -15.78 7.04 15.52
C PRO A 11 -16.91 7.16 14.49
N SER A 12 -18.16 7.33 14.94
CA SER A 12 -19.30 7.53 14.02
C SER A 12 -19.19 8.83 13.25
N PHE A 13 -18.78 9.91 13.92
CA PHE A 13 -18.52 11.20 13.28
C PHE A 13 -17.35 11.10 12.29
N PHE A 14 -16.25 10.45 12.69
CA PHE A 14 -15.10 10.23 11.80
C PHE A 14 -15.50 9.47 10.52
N ALA A 15 -16.26 8.38 10.65
CA ALA A 15 -16.70 7.59 9.51
C ALA A 15 -17.61 8.39 8.57
N GLU A 16 -18.53 9.18 9.12
CA GLU A 16 -19.40 10.01 8.29
C GLU A 16 -18.62 11.10 7.56
N THR A 17 -17.72 11.82 8.25
CA THR A 17 -16.88 12.84 7.63
C THR A 17 -15.97 12.26 6.54
N TRP A 18 -15.44 11.05 6.74
CA TRP A 18 -14.72 10.34 5.70
C TRP A 18 -15.58 10.15 4.44
N LEU A 19 -16.78 9.57 4.58
CA LEU A 19 -17.68 9.34 3.44
C LEU A 19 -18.16 10.64 2.77
N GLN A 20 -18.22 11.75 3.51
CA GLN A 20 -18.58 13.05 2.96
C GLN A 20 -17.56 13.60 1.95
N ASN A 21 -16.32 13.09 1.90
CA ASN A 21 -15.34 13.50 0.89
C ASN A 21 -15.86 13.29 -0.55
N TRP A 22 -16.66 12.25 -0.79
CA TRP A 22 -17.29 12.00 -2.09
C TRP A 22 -18.48 12.93 -2.39
N THR A 23 -19.05 13.60 -1.40
CA THR A 23 -20.30 14.36 -1.57
C THR A 23 -20.08 15.79 -2.06
N ALA A 24 -18.81 16.23 -2.15
CA ALA A 24 -18.41 17.53 -2.63
C ALA A 24 -17.23 17.42 -3.60
N ASN A 25 -17.10 18.39 -4.49
CA ASN A 25 -15.90 18.51 -5.32
C ASN A 25 -14.71 18.85 -4.41
N GLN A 26 -13.57 18.19 -4.62
CA GLN A 26 -12.31 18.50 -3.95
C GLN A 26 -11.37 19.20 -4.92
N THR A 27 -10.37 19.89 -4.39
CA THR A 27 -9.21 20.38 -5.15
C THR A 27 -7.95 19.89 -4.48
N ILE A 28 -7.21 19.00 -5.14
CA ILE A 28 -6.06 18.31 -4.56
C ILE A 28 -4.89 18.43 -5.53
N ASN A 29 -3.75 18.95 -5.05
CA ASN A 29 -2.62 19.31 -5.89
C ASN A 29 -3.02 20.20 -7.10
N SER A 30 -4.00 21.08 -6.88
CA SER A 30 -4.66 21.93 -7.90
C SER A 30 -5.48 21.20 -8.98
N PHE A 31 -5.62 19.87 -8.90
CA PHE A 31 -6.52 19.10 -9.74
C PHE A 31 -7.91 19.05 -9.10
N GLY A 32 -8.94 19.26 -9.91
CA GLY A 32 -10.33 19.17 -9.46
C GLY A 32 -10.79 17.72 -9.41
N VAL A 33 -11.20 17.25 -8.24
CA VAL A 33 -11.80 15.93 -8.07
C VAL A 33 -13.32 16.07 -7.99
N PRO A 34 -14.08 15.55 -8.95
CA PRO A 34 -15.55 15.65 -8.93
C PRO A 34 -16.18 14.90 -7.76
N SER A 35 -17.33 15.39 -7.28
CA SER A 35 -18.18 14.64 -6.35
C SER A 35 -18.79 13.39 -7.00
N ARG A 36 -19.09 12.39 -6.17
CA ARG A 36 -19.79 11.14 -6.49
C ARG A 36 -21.00 10.99 -5.57
N LEU A 37 -22.08 11.66 -5.95
CA LEU A 37 -23.24 11.93 -5.08
C LEU A 37 -24.00 10.69 -4.62
N GLN A 38 -23.83 9.53 -5.27
CA GLN A 38 -24.41 8.27 -4.79
C GLN A 38 -23.91 7.87 -3.39
N MET A 39 -22.75 8.36 -2.97
CA MET A 39 -22.30 8.17 -1.59
C MET A 39 -23.31 8.74 -0.58
N GLN A 40 -24.01 9.83 -0.91
CA GLN A 40 -25.03 10.41 -0.04
C GLN A 40 -26.19 9.42 0.19
N ALA A 41 -26.56 8.61 -0.80
CA ALA A 41 -27.58 7.59 -0.65
C ALA A 41 -27.14 6.50 0.34
N ILE A 42 -25.87 6.11 0.32
CA ILE A 42 -25.29 5.14 1.27
C ILE A 42 -25.29 5.72 2.68
N ILE A 43 -24.82 6.97 2.85
CA ILE A 43 -24.80 7.67 4.14
C ILE A 43 -26.23 7.76 4.72
N ASN A 44 -27.21 8.17 3.91
CA ASN A 44 -28.59 8.34 4.35
C ASN A 44 -29.23 7.02 4.81
N GLN A 45 -29.03 5.95 4.05
CA GLN A 45 -29.59 4.64 4.39
C GLN A 45 -28.92 4.04 5.63
N TRP A 46 -27.60 4.22 5.77
CA TRP A 46 -26.89 3.81 6.97
C TRP A 46 -27.35 4.60 8.19
N ARG A 47 -27.52 5.92 8.07
CA ARG A 47 -28.10 6.75 9.14
C ARG A 47 -29.50 6.30 9.52
N ALA A 48 -30.37 6.04 8.55
CA ALA A 48 -31.72 5.55 8.79
C ALA A 48 -31.71 4.20 9.53
N ALA A 49 -30.89 3.24 9.08
CA ALA A 49 -30.71 1.96 9.75
C ALA A 49 -30.11 2.10 11.17
N SER A 50 -29.38 3.19 11.43
CA SER A 50 -28.84 3.56 12.75
C SER A 50 -29.86 4.25 13.67
N GLY A 51 -31.11 4.44 13.22
CA GLY A 51 -32.17 5.12 13.98
C GLY A 51 -32.24 6.64 13.77
N GLY A 52 -31.64 7.17 12.69
CA GLY A 52 -31.73 8.58 12.30
C GLY A 52 -30.68 9.52 12.90
N GLY A 53 -29.82 9.01 13.79
CA GLY A 53 -28.77 9.77 14.48
C GLY A 53 -27.37 9.59 13.88
N LYS A 54 -26.40 9.29 14.74
CA LYS A 54 -25.02 8.98 14.32
C LYS A 54 -24.97 7.62 13.62
N LEU A 55 -23.98 7.42 12.75
CA LEU A 55 -23.74 6.12 12.13
C LEU A 55 -23.41 5.06 13.19
N ASP A 56 -24.20 3.99 13.23
CA ASP A 56 -23.92 2.80 14.01
C ASP A 56 -22.91 1.94 13.25
N LEU A 57 -21.66 1.89 13.73
CA LEU A 57 -20.57 1.16 13.07
C LEU A 57 -20.80 -0.35 13.00
N THR A 58 -21.69 -0.90 13.85
CA THR A 58 -22.08 -2.32 13.77
C THR A 58 -22.98 -2.62 12.58
N LYS A 59 -23.53 -1.58 11.93
CA LYS A 59 -24.39 -1.65 10.74
C LYS A 59 -23.70 -1.15 9.47
N ALA A 60 -22.38 -0.99 9.50
CA ALA A 60 -21.62 -0.56 8.34
C ALA A 60 -21.89 -1.50 7.14
N PRO A 61 -22.18 -0.98 5.94
CA PRO A 61 -22.42 -1.79 4.74
C PRO A 61 -21.10 -2.28 4.12
N LEU A 62 -20.18 -2.77 4.96
CA LEU A 62 -18.84 -3.20 4.57
C LEU A 62 -18.65 -4.66 4.96
N ARG A 63 -18.06 -5.43 4.04
CA ARG A 63 -17.70 -6.83 4.26
C ARG A 63 -16.21 -7.01 4.08
N LEU A 64 -15.56 -7.66 5.05
CA LEU A 64 -14.17 -8.06 4.92
C LEU A 64 -14.00 -9.10 3.80
N LEU A 65 -13.11 -8.82 2.85
CA LEU A 65 -12.78 -9.68 1.71
C LEU A 65 -11.42 -10.34 1.88
N ALA A 66 -10.43 -9.60 2.40
CA ALA A 66 -9.08 -10.12 2.59
C ALA A 66 -8.34 -9.39 3.72
N ILE A 67 -7.43 -10.12 4.38
CA ILE A 67 -6.40 -9.59 5.26
C ILE A 67 -5.07 -9.92 4.60
N VAL A 68 -4.25 -8.90 4.35
CA VAL A 68 -3.03 -9.02 3.56
C VAL A 68 -1.83 -8.55 4.36
N SER A 69 -0.79 -9.37 4.42
CA SER A 69 0.53 -8.96 4.89
C SER A 69 1.38 -8.49 3.71
N ARG A 70 2.04 -7.35 3.87
CA ARG A 70 2.96 -6.76 2.89
C ARG A 70 4.31 -6.52 3.56
N VAL A 71 4.92 -7.59 4.06
CA VAL A 71 6.30 -7.57 4.60
C VAL A 71 7.29 -7.13 3.52
N ASP A 72 6.97 -7.34 2.25
CA ASP A 72 7.72 -6.86 1.09
C ASP A 72 7.80 -5.32 1.01
N LEU A 73 6.93 -4.60 1.72
CA LEU A 73 6.96 -3.13 1.82
C LEU A 73 7.77 -2.61 3.02
N ARG A 74 8.48 -3.48 3.74
CA ARG A 74 9.34 -3.07 4.87
C ARG A 74 10.35 -2.01 4.44
N ARG A 75 10.57 -1.03 5.32
CA ARG A 75 11.54 0.05 5.08
C ARG A 75 12.78 -0.10 5.92
N THR A 76 13.91 0.31 5.37
CA THR A 76 15.19 0.43 6.07
C THR A 76 15.77 1.84 5.94
N THR A 77 16.82 2.14 6.71
CA THR A 77 17.56 3.40 6.61
C THR A 77 18.23 3.59 5.24
N GLY A 78 18.57 2.52 4.52
CA GLY A 78 19.13 2.57 3.17
C GLY A 78 18.08 2.59 2.05
N GLY A 79 16.78 2.63 2.40
CA GLY A 79 15.67 2.64 1.45
C GLY A 79 14.68 1.50 1.69
N GLY A 80 13.71 1.37 0.79
CA GLY A 80 12.63 0.38 0.88
C GLY A 80 11.24 1.01 0.82
N GLY A 81 10.22 0.16 0.67
CA GLY A 81 8.86 0.54 0.29
C GLY A 81 8.65 0.50 -1.22
N GLY A 82 7.59 -0.17 -1.67
CA GLY A 82 7.30 -0.49 -3.08
C GLY A 82 7.61 -1.95 -3.43
N TYR A 83 7.55 -2.33 -4.70
CA TYR A 83 7.91 -3.69 -5.18
C TYR A 83 9.43 -3.96 -5.16
N SER A 84 10.14 -3.67 -4.06
CA SER A 84 11.60 -3.82 -4.00
C SER A 84 12.08 -4.51 -2.73
N GLY A 85 12.77 -5.63 -2.93
CA GLY A 85 13.34 -6.48 -1.88
C GLY A 85 14.82 -6.21 -1.55
N ASN A 86 15.31 -4.97 -1.62
CA ASN A 86 16.66 -4.64 -1.14
C ASN A 86 16.53 -3.74 0.09
N ALA A 87 16.86 -4.28 1.26
CA ALA A 87 16.71 -3.64 2.55
C ALA A 87 18.09 -3.50 3.21
N THR A 88 18.87 -2.48 2.80
CA THR A 88 20.16 -2.21 3.45
C THR A 88 19.99 -1.27 4.64
N GLY A 89 20.55 -1.64 5.79
CA GLY A 89 20.50 -0.82 7.01
C GLY A 89 19.37 -1.19 7.97
N ASN A 90 19.10 -0.32 8.95
CA ASN A 90 18.18 -0.65 10.06
C ASN A 90 16.72 -0.62 9.61
N PHE A 91 15.95 -1.64 9.98
CA PHE A 91 14.50 -1.65 9.74
C PHE A 91 13.79 -0.54 10.51
N LEU A 92 13.00 0.24 9.79
CA LEU A 92 12.18 1.34 10.28
C LEU A 92 10.74 0.88 10.59
N ASP A 93 10.27 -0.15 9.87
CA ASP A 93 8.98 -0.80 10.06
C ASP A 93 9.01 -2.23 9.48
N ALA A 94 7.97 -3.03 9.74
CA ALA A 94 7.79 -4.37 9.18
C ALA A 94 6.90 -4.39 7.93
N GLY A 95 6.85 -3.27 7.20
CA GLY A 95 6.04 -3.08 6.01
C GLY A 95 4.61 -2.69 6.31
N GLU A 96 3.68 -3.23 5.52
CA GLU A 96 2.25 -2.91 5.66
C GLU A 96 1.41 -4.13 5.99
N ALA A 97 0.27 -3.89 6.63
CA ALA A 97 -0.80 -4.86 6.75
C ALA A 97 -2.11 -4.19 6.29
N ARG A 98 -2.92 -4.92 5.52
CA ARG A 98 -4.08 -4.35 4.84
C ARG A 98 -5.34 -5.14 5.17
N PHE A 99 -6.43 -4.41 5.38
CA PHE A 99 -7.77 -4.98 5.37
C PHE A 99 -8.50 -4.47 4.13
N ILE A 100 -8.97 -5.39 3.29
CA ILE A 100 -9.75 -5.07 2.09
C ILE A 100 -11.21 -5.35 2.39
N PHE A 101 -12.05 -4.33 2.29
CA PHE A 101 -13.49 -4.41 2.42
C PHE A 101 -14.18 -4.14 1.09
N GLY A 102 -15.28 -4.83 0.83
CA GLY A 102 -16.23 -4.47 -0.24
C GLY A 102 -17.47 -3.82 0.35
N PHE A 103 -18.06 -2.85 -0.36
CA PHE A 103 -19.39 -2.36 -0.02
C PHE A 103 -20.44 -3.41 -0.36
N VAL A 104 -21.21 -3.82 0.64
CA VAL A 104 -22.33 -4.75 0.49
C VAL A 104 -23.58 -4.08 1.03
N LEU A 105 -24.48 -3.69 0.13
CA LEU A 105 -25.75 -3.12 0.53
C LEU A 105 -26.69 -4.22 1.06
N PRO A 106 -27.32 -4.02 2.24
CA PRO A 106 -28.36 -4.90 2.74
C PRO A 106 -29.57 -5.00 1.79
N PRO A 107 -30.43 -6.03 1.95
CA PRO A 107 -31.68 -6.12 1.21
C PRO A 107 -32.55 -4.87 1.40
N GLY A 108 -33.11 -4.39 0.29
CA GLY A 108 -33.95 -3.18 0.27
C GLY A 108 -33.18 -1.86 0.15
N TRP A 109 -31.86 -1.86 0.31
CA TRP A 109 -31.06 -0.66 0.04
C TRP A 109 -30.83 -0.48 -1.47
N GLN A 110 -30.81 0.75 -1.96
CA GLN A 110 -30.63 1.07 -3.38
C GLN A 110 -29.81 2.35 -3.57
N LEU A 111 -29.06 2.43 -4.67
CA LEU A 111 -28.52 3.71 -5.15
C LEU A 111 -29.62 4.49 -5.88
N GLN A 112 -29.53 5.82 -5.89
CA GLN A 112 -30.54 6.67 -6.53
C GLN A 112 -30.39 6.62 -8.06
N GLY A 113 -31.46 6.32 -8.81
CA GLY A 113 -31.39 6.32 -10.28
C GLY A 113 -30.67 5.12 -10.91
N GLY A 114 -30.37 4.08 -10.12
CA GLY A 114 -29.75 2.85 -10.60
C GLY A 114 -28.22 2.87 -10.61
N TYR A 115 -27.61 1.92 -11.33
CA TYR A 115 -26.16 1.73 -11.40
C TYR A 115 -25.60 2.28 -12.72
N PRO A 116 -24.43 2.92 -12.72
CA PRO A 116 -23.77 3.32 -13.95
C PRO A 116 -23.32 2.09 -14.76
N PRO A 117 -22.99 2.25 -16.06
CA PRO A 117 -22.37 1.17 -16.85
C PRO A 117 -21.13 0.61 -16.15
N GLY A 118 -21.06 -0.73 -16.00
CA GLY A 118 -20.01 -1.40 -15.23
C GLY A 118 -20.15 -1.30 -13.70
N GLY A 119 -21.15 -0.57 -13.21
CA GLY A 119 -21.43 -0.36 -11.78
C GLY A 119 -22.45 -1.31 -11.16
N ALA A 120 -22.99 -2.26 -11.92
CA ALA A 120 -24.02 -3.18 -11.43
C ALA A 120 -23.45 -4.12 -10.34
N PRO A 121 -24.19 -4.36 -9.25
CA PRO A 121 -23.73 -5.22 -8.17
C PRO A 121 -23.93 -6.70 -8.47
N VAL A 122 -23.18 -7.53 -7.74
CA VAL A 122 -23.49 -8.95 -7.61
C VAL A 122 -24.52 -9.12 -6.50
N ILE A 123 -25.68 -9.71 -6.80
CA ILE A 123 -26.79 -9.88 -5.86
C ILE A 123 -26.91 -11.36 -5.48
N ASN A 124 -26.93 -11.66 -4.18
CA ASN A 124 -27.17 -13.03 -3.71
C ASN A 124 -28.68 -13.31 -3.52
N PRO A 125 -29.08 -14.59 -3.33
CA PRO A 125 -30.50 -14.95 -3.17
C PRO A 125 -31.20 -14.28 -1.98
N ASN A 126 -30.45 -13.81 -0.97
CA ASN A 126 -31.00 -13.10 0.19
C ASN A 126 -31.20 -11.60 -0.07
N GLY A 127 -30.82 -11.09 -1.25
CA GLY A 127 -30.93 -9.69 -1.63
C GLY A 127 -29.78 -8.80 -1.17
N CYS A 128 -28.67 -9.36 -0.67
CA CYS A 128 -27.46 -8.57 -0.41
C CYS A 128 -26.76 -8.25 -1.73
N GLN A 129 -26.27 -7.02 -1.88
CA GLN A 129 -25.74 -6.51 -3.14
C GLN A 129 -24.28 -6.07 -2.95
N ALA A 130 -23.34 -6.86 -3.46
CA ALA A 130 -21.93 -6.48 -3.48
C ALA A 130 -21.69 -5.48 -4.61
N LEU A 131 -21.43 -4.22 -4.24
CA LEU A 131 -21.13 -3.16 -5.19
C LEU A 131 -19.72 -3.36 -5.77
N PRO A 132 -19.46 -2.94 -7.03
CA PRO A 132 -18.10 -2.77 -7.54
C PRO A 132 -17.44 -1.54 -6.89
N PHE A 133 -17.16 -1.69 -5.60
CA PHE A 133 -16.57 -0.70 -4.71
C PHE A 133 -15.85 -1.41 -3.57
N SER A 134 -14.53 -1.30 -3.55
CA SER A 134 -13.69 -1.73 -2.43
C SER A 134 -13.03 -0.55 -1.71
N VAL A 135 -12.75 -0.76 -0.43
CA VAL A 135 -11.93 0.12 0.41
C VAL A 135 -10.85 -0.71 1.07
N ILE A 136 -9.63 -0.19 1.05
CA ILE A 136 -8.44 -0.81 1.63
C ILE A 136 -7.95 0.08 2.77
N PHE A 137 -7.92 -0.47 3.99
CA PHE A 137 -7.25 0.16 5.12
C PHE A 137 -5.81 -0.35 5.16
N GLU A 138 -4.85 0.52 4.88
CA GLU A 138 -3.43 0.16 4.81
C GLU A 138 -2.71 0.70 6.05
N TYR A 139 -2.25 -0.21 6.90
CA TYR A 139 -1.57 0.12 8.16
C TYR A 139 -0.07 -0.07 7.98
N ARG A 140 0.72 0.86 8.53
CA ARG A 140 2.15 0.68 8.69
C ARG A 140 2.39 -0.14 9.95
N VAL A 141 3.10 -1.25 9.85
CA VAL A 141 3.33 -2.15 10.98
C VAL A 141 4.49 -1.60 11.82
N PRO A 142 4.23 -1.06 13.03
CA PRO A 142 5.23 -0.31 13.81
C PRO A 142 6.17 -1.26 14.56
N LYS A 143 7.00 -1.99 13.80
CA LYS A 143 8.00 -2.92 14.28
C LYS A 143 9.33 -2.57 13.63
N CYS A 144 10.27 -2.05 14.40
CA CYS A 144 11.61 -1.69 13.94
C CYS A 144 12.63 -2.74 14.39
N HIS A 145 13.82 -2.69 13.80
CA HIS A 145 14.92 -3.65 14.01
C HIS A 145 14.64 -5.06 13.49
N CYS A 146 15.72 -5.78 13.14
CA CYS A 146 15.66 -7.08 12.47
C CYS A 146 14.83 -8.10 13.26
N GLU A 147 15.05 -8.21 14.57
CA GLU A 147 14.41 -9.25 15.39
C GLU A 147 12.88 -9.11 15.39
N ALA A 148 12.37 -7.88 15.48
CA ALA A 148 10.94 -7.63 15.49
C ALA A 148 10.32 -7.85 14.10
N VAL A 149 11.02 -7.48 13.03
CA VAL A 149 10.57 -7.71 11.65
C VAL A 149 10.57 -9.20 11.31
N ARG A 150 11.62 -9.93 11.68
CA ARG A 150 11.69 -11.39 11.54
C ARG A 150 10.58 -12.07 12.33
N ALA A 151 10.39 -11.71 13.61
CA ALA A 151 9.33 -12.27 14.42
C ALA A 151 7.95 -11.98 13.84
N TRP A 152 7.74 -10.80 13.25
CA TRP A 152 6.51 -10.47 12.52
C TRP A 152 6.30 -11.40 11.32
N ALA A 153 7.30 -11.62 10.49
CA ALA A 153 7.22 -12.55 9.35
C ALA A 153 6.97 -14.00 9.80
N GLN A 154 7.69 -14.48 10.82
CA GLN A 154 7.50 -15.82 11.39
C GLN A 154 6.08 -16.03 11.90
N ASN A 155 5.52 -15.04 12.59
CA ASN A 155 4.14 -15.10 13.08
C ASN A 155 3.10 -15.31 11.94
N TRP A 156 3.32 -14.69 10.77
CA TRP A 156 2.48 -14.93 9.60
C TRP A 156 2.69 -16.32 9.00
N VAL A 157 3.95 -16.77 8.89
CA VAL A 157 4.29 -18.12 8.41
C VAL A 157 3.68 -19.19 9.33
N ASP A 158 3.69 -18.98 10.64
CA ASP A 158 3.14 -19.88 11.64
C ASP A 158 1.63 -20.11 11.49
N LEU A 159 0.90 -19.21 10.81
CA LEU A 159 -0.52 -19.43 10.51
C LEU A 159 -0.75 -20.68 9.65
N ASN A 160 0.25 -21.13 8.88
CA ASN A 160 0.20 -22.37 8.10
C ASN A 160 0.02 -23.62 8.98
N ASN A 161 0.32 -23.53 10.28
CA ASN A 161 0.09 -24.62 11.23
C ASN A 161 -1.38 -24.73 11.67
N TYR A 162 -2.26 -23.85 11.18
CA TYR A 162 -3.67 -23.80 11.54
C TYR A 162 -4.55 -23.80 10.29
N VAL A 163 -5.70 -24.46 10.36
CA VAL A 163 -6.65 -24.53 9.23
C VAL A 163 -7.43 -23.20 9.16
N PRO A 164 -7.38 -22.47 8.02
CA PRO A 164 -8.12 -21.22 7.84
C PRO A 164 -9.61 -21.34 8.17
N GLY A 165 -10.15 -20.34 8.87
CA GLY A 165 -11.56 -20.28 9.27
C GLY A 165 -11.90 -21.03 10.57
N THR A 166 -11.00 -21.84 11.12
CA THR A 166 -11.18 -22.45 12.45
C THR A 166 -11.03 -21.42 13.57
N ALA A 167 -11.58 -21.71 14.75
CA ALA A 167 -11.41 -20.85 15.93
C ALA A 167 -9.94 -20.62 16.28
N ALA A 168 -9.10 -21.66 16.20
CA ALA A 168 -7.66 -21.55 16.48
C ALA A 168 -6.94 -20.62 15.50
N TYR A 169 -7.21 -20.76 14.19
CA TYR A 169 -6.67 -19.86 13.17
C TYR A 169 -7.15 -18.42 13.40
N ASN A 170 -8.44 -18.22 13.63
CA ASN A 170 -9.04 -16.90 13.80
C ASN A 170 -8.49 -16.20 15.05
N SER A 171 -8.35 -16.89 16.19
CA SER A 171 -7.75 -16.33 17.39
C SER A 171 -6.28 -15.95 17.19
N ARG A 172 -5.50 -16.75 16.44
CA ARG A 172 -4.12 -16.41 16.12
C ARG A 172 -4.04 -15.20 15.20
N LEU A 173 -4.85 -15.15 14.14
CA LEU A 173 -4.92 -14.02 13.22
C LEU A 173 -5.38 -12.73 13.90
N GLU A 174 -6.34 -12.81 14.83
CA GLU A 174 -6.77 -11.68 15.66
C GLU A 174 -5.59 -11.12 16.46
N LEU A 175 -4.85 -11.97 17.19
CA LEU A 175 -3.66 -11.54 17.93
C LEU A 175 -2.59 -10.88 17.05
N LEU A 176 -2.44 -11.30 15.78
CA LEU A 176 -1.53 -10.65 14.85
C LEU A 176 -2.04 -9.28 14.41
N THR A 177 -3.32 -9.20 14.04
CA THR A 177 -3.89 -7.97 13.52
C THR A 177 -4.03 -6.88 14.59
N GLU A 178 -4.32 -7.26 15.83
CA GLU A 178 -4.41 -6.35 16.97
C GLU A 178 -3.12 -5.57 17.26
N GLN A 179 -1.95 -6.06 16.81
CA GLN A 179 -0.68 -5.35 16.95
C GLN A 179 -0.63 -4.03 16.17
N PHE A 180 -1.51 -3.83 15.19
CA PHE A 180 -1.52 -2.61 14.38
C PHE A 180 -2.91 -1.93 14.26
N VAL A 181 -4.02 -2.64 14.49
CA VAL A 181 -5.36 -2.02 14.40
C VAL A 181 -5.85 -1.35 15.68
N ARG A 182 -5.33 -1.75 16.85
CA ARG A 182 -5.80 -1.23 18.14
C ARG A 182 -5.51 0.27 18.28
N ALA A 183 -6.32 0.93 19.10
CA ALA A 183 -6.06 2.30 19.52
C ALA A 183 -4.66 2.40 20.15
N ASN A 184 -3.94 3.48 19.86
CA ASN A 184 -2.55 3.70 20.29
C ASN A 184 -1.53 2.66 19.78
N ALA A 185 -1.85 1.89 18.73
CA ALA A 185 -0.86 1.01 18.10
C ALA A 185 0.37 1.79 17.56
N ASN A 186 0.22 3.08 17.24
CA ASN A 186 1.36 3.95 16.95
C ASN A 186 1.13 5.37 17.53
N PRO A 187 1.54 5.63 18.79
CA PRO A 187 1.31 6.89 19.48
C PRO A 187 1.99 8.11 18.84
N ALA A 188 3.04 7.90 18.04
CA ALA A 188 3.76 8.96 17.34
C ALA A 188 3.07 9.43 16.05
N ARG A 189 1.95 8.80 15.67
CA ARG A 189 1.14 9.17 14.50
C ARG A 189 -0.18 9.82 14.91
N PRO A 190 -0.84 10.56 13.99
CA PRO A 190 -2.16 11.12 14.20
C PRO A 190 -3.16 10.11 14.81
N ASN A 191 -3.92 10.56 15.80
CA ASN A 191 -4.86 9.75 16.57
C ASN A 191 -4.22 8.51 17.24
N GLY A 192 -2.90 8.43 17.41
CA GLY A 192 -2.22 7.23 17.90
C GLY A 192 -2.45 6.00 17.00
N SER A 193 -2.83 6.20 15.74
CA SER A 193 -3.26 5.15 14.80
C SER A 193 -2.10 4.71 13.91
N ALA A 194 -1.91 3.41 13.72
CA ALA A 194 -0.90 2.88 12.79
C ALA A 194 -1.33 2.98 11.31
N ILE A 195 -2.52 3.49 11.02
CA ILE A 195 -2.99 3.69 9.64
C ILE A 195 -1.97 4.54 8.85
N GLY A 196 -1.55 4.01 7.71
CA GLY A 196 -0.78 4.72 6.69
C GLY A 196 -1.72 5.57 5.84
N GLN A 197 -2.58 4.87 5.11
CA GLN A 197 -3.51 5.42 4.15
C GLN A 197 -4.77 4.55 4.04
N VAL A 198 -5.84 5.13 3.52
CA VAL A 198 -7.04 4.41 3.08
C VAL A 198 -7.18 4.63 1.59
N ARG A 199 -7.40 3.56 0.83
CA ARG A 199 -7.66 3.65 -0.61
C ARG A 199 -9.04 3.15 -0.95
N SER A 200 -9.68 3.78 -1.91
CA SER A 200 -10.91 3.30 -2.52
C SER A 200 -10.68 2.96 -3.98
N ASN A 201 -11.46 2.02 -4.49
CA ASN A 201 -11.49 1.63 -5.89
C ASN A 201 -12.96 1.36 -6.24
N GLU A 202 -13.58 2.24 -7.04
CA GLU A 202 -15.00 2.10 -7.35
C GLU A 202 -15.45 2.69 -8.69
N ILE A 203 -16.44 2.00 -9.25
CA ILE A 203 -17.28 2.47 -10.36
C ILE A 203 -18.76 2.50 -9.95
N ALA A 204 -19.10 1.93 -8.79
CA ALA A 204 -20.48 1.83 -8.31
C ALA A 204 -21.14 3.19 -8.10
N LEU A 205 -20.38 4.23 -7.73
CA LEU A 205 -20.95 5.54 -7.44
C LEU A 205 -21.15 6.36 -8.73
N GLN A 206 -20.24 6.24 -9.69
CA GLN A 206 -20.29 6.94 -10.97
C GLN A 206 -19.28 6.34 -11.97
N ALA A 207 -19.55 6.50 -13.28
CA ALA A 207 -18.57 6.27 -14.33
C ALA A 207 -17.86 7.59 -14.73
N PRO A 208 -16.56 7.58 -15.09
CA PRO A 208 -15.68 6.42 -15.20
C PRO A 208 -15.30 5.82 -13.83
N TRP A 209 -14.66 4.66 -13.81
CA TRP A 209 -14.06 4.13 -12.59
C TRP A 209 -12.99 5.08 -12.04
N GLU A 210 -12.95 5.28 -10.72
CA GLU A 210 -11.90 6.02 -10.00
C GLU A 210 -11.28 5.23 -8.85
N LEU A 211 -10.02 5.53 -8.55
CA LEU A 211 -9.43 5.30 -7.23
C LEU A 211 -9.21 6.61 -6.49
N ARG A 212 -9.31 6.61 -5.17
CA ARG A 212 -8.98 7.76 -4.31
C ARG A 212 -8.20 7.32 -3.09
N GLU A 213 -7.31 8.19 -2.62
CA GLU A 213 -6.51 7.98 -1.42
C GLU A 213 -6.87 8.98 -0.32
N PHE A 214 -6.88 8.51 0.92
CA PHE A 214 -7.19 9.32 2.09
C PHE A 214 -6.13 9.11 3.16
N GLN A 215 -5.73 10.18 3.84
CA GLN A 215 -4.71 10.14 4.88
C GLN A 215 -5.09 10.97 6.10
N LEU A 216 -4.48 10.63 7.24
CA LEU A 216 -4.45 11.49 8.43
C LEU A 216 -3.28 12.47 8.29
N THR A 217 -3.56 13.75 8.17
CA THR A 217 -2.55 14.76 7.82
C THR A 217 -2.14 15.66 9.00
N GLN A 218 -2.86 15.63 10.12
CA GLN A 218 -2.62 16.52 11.26
C GLN A 218 -2.21 15.75 12.53
N PHE A 219 -1.22 16.26 13.27
CA PHE A 219 -0.77 15.70 14.55
C PHE A 219 -1.05 16.72 15.68
N PRO A 220 -1.52 16.31 16.87
CA PRO A 220 -1.69 14.93 17.35
C PRO A 220 -2.99 14.25 16.93
N TRP A 221 -3.97 14.99 16.42
CA TRP A 221 -5.27 14.47 15.98
C TRP A 221 -5.60 14.90 14.55
N SER A 222 -6.37 14.09 13.83
CA SER A 222 -6.77 14.34 12.45
C SER A 222 -8.12 13.69 12.13
N LEU A 223 -8.98 14.39 11.41
CA LEU A 223 -9.94 13.74 10.53
C LEU A 223 -9.21 13.20 9.30
N ILE A 224 -9.80 12.25 8.58
CA ILE A 224 -9.21 11.74 7.35
C ILE A 224 -9.66 12.62 6.17
N ASN A 225 -8.71 13.02 5.33
CA ASN A 225 -8.96 13.86 4.16
C ASN A 225 -8.49 13.13 2.91
N GLU A 226 -9.19 13.38 1.81
CA GLU A 226 -8.73 12.97 0.47
C GLU A 226 -7.40 13.68 0.13
N THR A 227 -6.48 12.97 -0.52
CA THR A 227 -5.15 13.44 -0.89
C THR A 227 -4.73 12.88 -2.26
N THR A 228 -3.53 13.24 -2.73
CA THR A 228 -2.96 12.65 -3.95
C THR A 228 -2.88 11.14 -3.84
N THR A 229 -3.04 10.43 -4.95
CA THR A 229 -2.87 8.99 -5.00
C THR A 229 -1.38 8.69 -5.19
N ALA A 230 -0.80 7.90 -4.26
CA ALA A 230 0.61 7.54 -4.32
C ALA A 230 0.98 6.91 -5.68
N ASP A 231 2.18 7.23 -6.18
CA ASP A 231 2.77 6.64 -7.39
C ASP A 231 1.93 6.77 -8.67
N THR A 232 1.00 7.74 -8.71
CA THR A 232 0.17 7.99 -9.90
C THR A 232 0.21 9.48 -10.29
N ALA A 233 0.64 9.77 -11.51
CA ALA A 233 0.56 11.11 -12.08
C ALA A 233 -0.91 11.48 -12.34
N ASP A 234 -1.21 12.77 -12.51
CA ASP A 234 -2.53 13.20 -12.98
C ASP A 234 -2.76 12.70 -14.41
N ASP A 235 -3.96 12.15 -14.67
CA ASP A 235 -4.28 11.48 -15.94
C ASP A 235 -4.07 12.38 -17.17
N SER A 236 -4.11 13.71 -17.00
CA SER A 236 -3.81 14.68 -18.06
C SER A 236 -2.37 14.61 -18.59
N PHE A 237 -1.45 13.98 -17.85
CA PHE A 237 -0.07 13.78 -18.29
C PHE A 237 0.13 12.51 -19.11
N ASN A 238 -0.87 11.63 -19.23
CA ASN A 238 -0.75 10.46 -20.08
C ASN A 238 -0.56 10.88 -21.56
N ASN A 239 0.36 10.23 -22.28
CA ASN A 239 0.76 10.56 -23.65
C ASN A 239 1.37 11.96 -23.84
N THR A 240 1.99 12.54 -22.80
CA THR A 240 2.63 13.86 -22.90
C THR A 240 4.17 13.80 -22.94
N PRO A 241 4.85 14.79 -23.55
CA PRO A 241 6.31 14.91 -23.45
C PRO A 241 6.82 15.09 -22.02
N LEU A 242 6.03 15.71 -21.13
CA LEU A 242 6.44 15.88 -19.73
C LEU A 242 6.52 14.53 -19.01
N PHE A 243 5.58 13.62 -19.27
CA PHE A 243 5.63 12.25 -18.76
C PHE A 243 6.81 11.46 -19.35
N ALA A 244 7.11 11.66 -20.65
CA ALA A 244 8.29 11.09 -21.30
C ALA A 244 9.59 11.53 -20.60
N ASN A 245 9.73 12.84 -20.34
CA ASN A 245 10.88 13.42 -19.67
C ASN A 245 11.03 12.88 -18.24
N TRP A 246 9.92 12.67 -17.52
CA TRP A 246 9.97 12.07 -16.20
C TRP A 246 10.49 10.63 -16.26
N ILE A 247 9.95 9.80 -17.16
CA ILE A 247 10.40 8.41 -17.35
C ILE A 247 11.89 8.36 -17.68
N GLN A 248 12.32 9.11 -18.70
CA GLN A 248 13.71 9.08 -19.19
C GLN A 248 14.71 9.68 -18.21
N GLY A 249 14.31 10.72 -17.47
CA GLY A 249 15.19 11.41 -16.52
C GLY A 249 15.28 10.73 -15.15
N ASN A 250 14.25 9.98 -14.73
CA ASN A 250 14.15 9.49 -13.35
C ASN A 250 14.01 7.97 -13.27
N ILE A 251 13.23 7.35 -14.15
CA ILE A 251 12.98 5.90 -14.06
C ILE A 251 14.03 5.11 -14.83
N VAL A 252 14.27 5.43 -16.10
CA VAL A 252 15.21 4.71 -16.96
C VAL A 252 16.61 4.60 -16.33
N PRO A 253 17.17 5.64 -15.69
CA PRO A 253 18.46 5.53 -15.01
C PRO A 253 18.48 4.61 -13.78
N ALA A 254 17.31 4.33 -13.18
CA ALA A 254 17.17 3.51 -11.98
C ALA A 254 16.97 2.01 -12.27
N ILE A 255 16.70 1.65 -13.53
CA ILE A 255 16.43 0.28 -13.95
C ILE A 255 17.55 -0.20 -14.89
N SER A 256 18.02 -1.43 -14.72
CA SER A 256 19.12 -1.98 -15.53
C SER A 256 19.13 -3.52 -15.53
N GLY A 257 19.97 -4.11 -16.37
CA GLY A 257 20.18 -5.57 -16.38
C GLY A 257 19.04 -6.36 -17.04
N PRO A 258 19.02 -7.70 -16.92
CA PRO A 258 18.14 -8.55 -17.70
C PRO A 258 16.69 -8.63 -17.17
N THR A 259 16.46 -8.34 -15.89
CA THR A 259 15.15 -8.50 -15.22
C THR A 259 14.33 -7.21 -15.12
N TRP A 260 14.99 -6.04 -15.13
CA TRP A 260 14.37 -4.70 -15.07
C TRP A 260 13.31 -4.54 -13.96
N ASP A 261 13.46 -5.29 -12.87
CA ASP A 261 12.52 -5.40 -11.75
C ASP A 261 12.88 -4.49 -10.57
N GLN A 262 13.87 -3.61 -10.75
CA GLN A 262 14.33 -2.69 -9.71
C GLN A 262 13.22 -1.73 -9.26
N PRO A 263 13.27 -1.25 -7.99
CA PRO A 263 12.46 -0.12 -7.57
C PRO A 263 12.64 1.08 -8.50
N VAL A 264 11.56 1.80 -8.73
CA VAL A 264 11.59 3.06 -9.47
C VAL A 264 11.25 4.20 -8.53
N PRO A 265 11.71 5.43 -8.81
CA PRO A 265 11.34 6.59 -8.02
C PRO A 265 9.82 6.77 -7.97
N ALA A 266 9.32 7.19 -6.82
CA ALA A 266 7.92 7.57 -6.65
C ALA A 266 7.55 8.72 -7.60
N VAL A 267 6.27 8.80 -7.97
CA VAL A 267 5.75 9.96 -8.71
C VAL A 267 5.85 11.20 -7.81
N PRO A 268 6.60 12.24 -8.20
CA PRO A 268 6.77 13.42 -7.37
C PRO A 268 5.50 14.28 -7.37
N LEU A 269 5.26 15.00 -6.27
CA LEU A 269 4.16 15.96 -6.18
C LEU A 269 4.25 17.04 -7.27
N PHE A 270 5.50 17.45 -7.58
CA PHE A 270 5.81 18.44 -8.59
C PHE A 270 6.87 17.94 -9.59
N PHE A 271 6.60 18.09 -10.88
CA PHE A 271 7.55 17.87 -11.97
C PHE A 271 7.07 18.69 -13.18
N GLY A 272 7.76 19.80 -13.48
CA GLY A 272 7.28 20.76 -14.49
C GLY A 272 5.97 21.48 -14.12
N GLY A 273 5.58 21.46 -12.84
CA GLY A 273 4.28 21.90 -12.32
C GLY A 273 3.72 20.89 -11.33
N ASN A 274 2.45 21.03 -10.92
CA ASN A 274 1.76 19.96 -10.19
C ASN A 274 1.70 18.72 -11.07
N PHE A 275 2.11 17.56 -10.54
CA PHE A 275 2.29 16.36 -11.36
C PHE A 275 1.52 15.16 -10.81
N GLN A 276 1.60 14.90 -9.51
CA GLN A 276 0.89 13.79 -8.89
C GLN A 276 -0.62 14.03 -8.85
N GLY A 277 -1.39 13.04 -9.32
CA GLY A 277 -2.84 13.10 -9.41
C GLY A 277 -3.54 12.70 -8.11
N ALA A 278 -4.86 12.89 -8.07
CA ALA A 278 -5.67 12.59 -6.88
C ALA A 278 -6.72 11.50 -7.09
N HIS A 279 -7.25 11.37 -8.31
CA HIS A 279 -8.39 10.50 -8.59
C HIS A 279 -8.20 9.63 -9.86
N PRO A 280 -7.10 8.87 -9.99
CA PRO A 280 -6.79 8.19 -11.24
C PRO A 280 -7.96 7.38 -11.77
N GLN A 281 -8.32 7.69 -13.02
CA GLN A 281 -9.43 7.09 -13.75
C GLN A 281 -8.88 6.00 -14.65
N ALA A 282 -9.69 4.99 -14.90
CA ALA A 282 -9.42 4.05 -15.98
C ALA A 282 -10.61 4.04 -16.94
N PRO A 283 -10.48 4.72 -18.10
CA PRO A 283 -11.54 4.82 -19.10
C PRO A 283 -11.95 3.48 -19.70
N GLY A 284 -11.10 2.44 -19.59
CA GLY A 284 -11.38 1.11 -20.08
C GLY A 284 -10.37 0.07 -19.58
N PRO A 285 -10.65 -1.24 -19.80
CA PRO A 285 -9.87 -2.34 -19.25
C PRO A 285 -8.45 -2.46 -19.83
N GLY A 286 -8.21 -1.85 -21.00
CA GLY A 286 -6.90 -1.83 -21.67
C GLY A 286 -6.11 -0.54 -21.44
N PHE A 287 -6.48 0.29 -20.46
CA PHE A 287 -5.73 1.51 -20.16
C PHE A 287 -4.27 1.18 -19.76
N PHE A 288 -3.35 2.06 -20.10
CA PHE A 288 -1.98 2.06 -19.59
C PHE A 288 -1.39 3.46 -19.76
N TRP A 289 -0.33 3.75 -19.00
CA TRP A 289 0.43 4.98 -19.15
C TRP A 289 1.42 4.84 -20.30
N ASN A 290 1.45 5.83 -21.19
CA ASN A 290 2.38 5.89 -22.31
C ASN A 290 2.88 7.32 -22.54
N ALA A 291 3.89 7.47 -23.38
CA ALA A 291 4.47 8.76 -23.72
C ALA A 291 5.12 8.74 -25.12
N PRO A 292 5.16 9.88 -25.83
CA PRO A 292 5.88 10.00 -27.08
C PRO A 292 7.40 9.87 -26.89
N GLY A 293 8.12 9.38 -27.90
CA GLY A 293 9.58 9.36 -27.91
C GLY A 293 10.25 8.25 -27.11
N LEU A 294 9.47 7.31 -26.56
CA LEU A 294 9.95 6.13 -25.86
C LEU A 294 10.28 5.02 -26.87
N ALA A 295 11.55 4.87 -27.26
CA ALA A 295 11.94 4.03 -28.40
C ALA A 295 12.91 2.90 -28.05
N THR A 296 13.63 3.01 -26.93
CA THR A 296 14.62 2.00 -26.52
C THR A 296 13.98 0.91 -25.65
N LEU A 297 14.69 -0.21 -25.48
CA LEU A 297 14.26 -1.25 -24.52
C LEU A 297 14.17 -0.69 -23.10
N GLY A 298 15.11 0.17 -22.70
CA GLY A 298 15.08 0.85 -21.40
C GLY A 298 13.85 1.75 -21.25
N ASP A 299 13.48 2.50 -22.29
CA ASP A 299 12.26 3.33 -22.29
C ASP A 299 11.00 2.49 -22.14
N ASN A 300 10.92 1.37 -22.87
CA ASN A 300 9.81 0.44 -22.78
C ASN A 300 9.65 -0.04 -21.33
N TRP A 301 10.73 -0.51 -20.70
CA TRP A 301 10.68 -0.92 -19.29
C TRP A 301 10.39 0.25 -18.34
N GLY A 302 10.95 1.44 -18.56
CA GLY A 302 10.68 2.61 -17.72
C GLY A 302 9.20 3.00 -17.72
N ARG A 303 8.57 2.99 -18.90
CA ARG A 303 7.13 3.22 -19.05
C ARG A 303 6.31 2.10 -18.43
N HIS A 304 6.70 0.83 -18.62
CA HIS A 304 6.02 -0.30 -17.98
C HIS A 304 6.03 -0.13 -16.46
N ARG A 305 7.16 0.24 -15.87
CA ARG A 305 7.27 0.43 -14.42
C ARG A 305 6.48 1.64 -13.93
N ALA A 306 6.47 2.75 -14.67
CA ALA A 306 5.60 3.88 -14.37
C ALA A 306 4.12 3.48 -14.35
N SER A 307 3.70 2.79 -15.39
CA SER A 307 2.32 2.35 -15.59
C SER A 307 1.89 1.29 -14.56
N LEU A 308 2.72 0.28 -14.30
CA LEU A 308 2.46 -0.79 -13.34
C LEU A 308 2.42 -0.30 -11.89
N ASN A 309 3.18 0.74 -11.53
CA ASN A 309 3.14 1.31 -10.19
C ASN A 309 1.97 2.28 -9.98
N SER A 310 1.41 2.83 -11.06
CA SER A 310 0.18 3.62 -10.98
C SER A 310 -1.03 2.75 -10.65
N CYS A 311 -2.00 3.31 -9.93
CA CYS A 311 -3.20 2.56 -9.53
C CYS A 311 -4.04 2.14 -10.74
N ASN A 312 -4.33 3.07 -11.66
CA ASN A 312 -5.13 2.77 -12.86
C ASN A 312 -4.40 1.85 -13.84
N GLY A 313 -3.09 2.02 -14.06
CA GLY A 313 -2.32 1.13 -14.95
C GLY A 313 -2.18 -0.30 -14.41
N CYS A 314 -1.92 -0.47 -13.11
CA CYS A 314 -1.86 -1.79 -12.47
C CYS A 314 -3.19 -2.54 -12.55
N HIS A 315 -4.30 -1.83 -12.35
CA HIS A 315 -5.64 -2.41 -12.37
C HIS A 315 -6.26 -2.50 -13.79
N THR A 316 -5.44 -2.31 -14.84
CA THR A 316 -5.85 -2.41 -16.26
C THR A 316 -4.79 -3.12 -17.13
N GLY A 317 -4.36 -2.49 -18.22
CA GLY A 317 -3.67 -3.11 -19.35
C GLY A 317 -2.31 -3.69 -19.03
N GLU A 318 -1.61 -3.20 -18.00
CA GLU A 318 -0.29 -3.74 -17.63
C GLU A 318 -0.37 -5.13 -17.00
N THR A 319 -1.51 -5.47 -16.39
CA THR A 319 -1.69 -6.75 -15.70
C THR A 319 -2.85 -7.57 -16.24
N GLY A 320 -3.58 -7.05 -17.24
CA GLY A 320 -4.81 -7.66 -17.76
C GLY A 320 -5.92 -7.73 -16.72
N THR A 321 -5.81 -6.98 -15.63
CA THR A 321 -6.85 -6.90 -14.60
C THR A 321 -7.99 -6.04 -15.10
N ILE A 322 -9.22 -6.45 -14.81
CA ILE A 322 -10.41 -5.69 -15.18
C ILE A 322 -11.03 -5.21 -13.87
N PHE A 323 -10.68 -3.99 -13.44
CA PHE A 323 -11.18 -3.28 -12.26
C PHE A 323 -10.46 -3.55 -10.91
N VAL A 324 -10.50 -4.76 -10.35
CA VAL A 324 -9.98 -5.05 -9.00
C VAL A 324 -9.12 -6.31 -8.96
N HIS A 325 -8.18 -6.33 -8.00
CA HIS A 325 -7.39 -7.53 -7.74
C HIS A 325 -8.09 -8.51 -6.78
N VAL A 326 -9.01 -8.02 -5.95
CA VAL A 326 -9.85 -8.79 -5.02
C VAL A 326 -11.30 -8.39 -5.26
N ASP A 327 -12.11 -9.32 -5.77
CA ASP A 327 -13.47 -9.03 -6.20
C ASP A 327 -14.40 -8.78 -5.01
N PRO A 328 -15.27 -7.74 -5.07
CA PRO A 328 -16.40 -7.62 -4.17
C PRO A 328 -17.27 -8.87 -4.21
N ALA A 329 -17.60 -9.40 -3.04
CA ALA A 329 -18.40 -10.61 -2.90
C ALA A 329 -19.47 -10.45 -1.82
N THR A 330 -20.62 -11.07 -2.03
CA THR A 330 -21.70 -11.14 -1.03
C THR A 330 -21.44 -12.22 0.04
N PRO A 331 -21.92 -12.06 1.29
CA PRO A 331 -21.75 -13.04 2.36
C PRO A 331 -22.00 -14.49 1.92
N GLY A 332 -21.12 -15.40 2.36
CA GLY A 332 -21.15 -16.82 1.99
C GLY A 332 -20.30 -17.19 0.77
N LEU A 333 -19.84 -16.21 -0.03
CA LEU A 333 -18.94 -16.46 -1.17
C LEU A 333 -17.54 -15.89 -0.90
N PRO A 334 -16.46 -16.62 -1.25
CA PRO A 334 -15.11 -16.07 -1.24
C PRO A 334 -14.97 -14.96 -2.29
N ALA A 335 -14.02 -14.04 -2.07
CA ALA A 335 -13.65 -13.06 -3.09
C ALA A 335 -12.86 -13.75 -4.22
N GLY A 336 -13.14 -13.40 -5.47
CA GLY A 336 -12.31 -13.75 -6.61
C GLY A 336 -10.97 -12.99 -6.55
N LEU A 337 -9.92 -13.58 -7.12
CA LEU A 337 -8.59 -12.98 -7.20
C LEU A 337 -8.18 -12.84 -8.67
N SER A 338 -7.61 -11.68 -9.02
CA SER A 338 -7.10 -11.45 -10.38
C SER A 338 -5.94 -12.37 -10.77
N GLY A 339 -5.70 -12.50 -12.08
CA GLY A 339 -4.55 -13.21 -12.62
C GLY A 339 -3.20 -12.61 -12.19
N PHE A 340 -3.12 -11.29 -11.96
CA PHE A 340 -1.93 -10.66 -11.40
C PHE A 340 -1.50 -11.28 -10.06
N LEU A 341 -2.47 -11.53 -9.18
CA LEU A 341 -2.23 -12.14 -7.87
C LEU A 341 -1.86 -13.62 -7.99
N THR A 342 -2.55 -14.35 -8.87
CA THR A 342 -2.56 -15.83 -8.86
C THR A 342 -1.65 -16.48 -9.91
N GLY A 343 -1.22 -15.73 -10.94
CA GLY A 343 -0.48 -16.26 -12.08
C GLY A 343 -1.09 -15.83 -13.41
N ILE A 344 -0.39 -14.95 -14.15
CA ILE A 344 -0.78 -14.56 -15.51
C ILE A 344 0.45 -14.12 -16.32
N THR A 345 0.39 -14.28 -17.64
CA THR A 345 1.33 -13.67 -18.57
C THR A 345 0.58 -12.70 -19.48
N VAL A 346 1.04 -11.45 -19.53
CA VAL A 346 0.40 -10.35 -20.26
C VAL A 346 1.42 -9.75 -21.21
N ASN A 347 1.06 -9.58 -22.48
CA ASN A 347 1.91 -8.88 -23.43
C ASN A 347 1.98 -7.40 -23.06
N ASP A 348 3.14 -6.79 -23.23
CA ASP A 348 3.31 -5.36 -23.04
C ASP A 348 2.27 -4.58 -23.87
N PRO A 349 1.42 -3.73 -23.25
CA PRO A 349 0.30 -3.13 -23.97
C PRO A 349 0.74 -2.04 -24.96
N ALA A 350 1.96 -1.50 -24.82
CA ALA A 350 2.50 -0.48 -25.70
C ALA A 350 3.25 -1.09 -26.91
N PHE A 351 4.04 -2.13 -26.68
CA PHE A 351 4.96 -2.70 -27.69
C PHE A 351 4.61 -4.12 -28.13
N GLY A 352 3.64 -4.78 -27.49
CA GLY A 352 3.31 -6.20 -27.68
C GLY A 352 4.35 -7.18 -27.12
N ALA A 353 5.55 -6.70 -26.79
CA ALA A 353 6.66 -7.47 -26.24
C ALA A 353 7.56 -6.60 -25.32
N PRO A 354 8.30 -7.23 -24.39
CA PRO A 354 8.22 -8.64 -24.03
C PRO A 354 6.93 -8.95 -23.25
N ALA A 355 6.57 -10.22 -23.20
CA ALA A 355 5.51 -10.67 -22.29
C ALA A 355 5.97 -10.54 -20.83
N ARG A 356 5.06 -10.12 -19.95
CA ARG A 356 5.28 -9.89 -18.52
C ARG A 356 4.55 -10.98 -17.74
N THR A 357 5.27 -11.72 -16.91
CA THR A 357 4.67 -12.75 -16.05
C THR A 357 4.53 -12.23 -14.63
N PHE A 358 3.34 -12.39 -14.07
CA PHE A 358 3.01 -11.99 -12.71
C PHE A 358 2.53 -13.20 -11.92
N ASN A 359 2.97 -13.28 -10.67
CA ASN A 359 2.37 -14.10 -9.63
C ASN A 359 2.70 -13.45 -8.29
N ASP A 360 1.93 -12.42 -7.95
CA ASP A 360 2.24 -11.56 -6.82
C ASP A 360 2.08 -12.29 -5.48
N LEU A 361 1.18 -13.27 -5.36
CA LEU A 361 1.09 -14.11 -4.15
C LEU A 361 2.34 -14.97 -3.98
N LEU A 362 2.82 -15.64 -5.03
CA LEU A 362 4.04 -16.43 -4.97
C LEU A 362 5.27 -15.55 -4.66
N ARG A 363 5.35 -14.35 -5.24
CA ARG A 363 6.43 -13.40 -4.93
C ARG A 363 6.42 -13.01 -3.45
N ARG A 364 5.25 -12.67 -2.91
CA ARG A 364 5.11 -12.27 -1.50
C ARG A 364 5.36 -13.43 -0.55
N GLU A 365 5.00 -14.66 -0.93
CA GLU A 365 5.35 -15.86 -0.19
C GLU A 365 6.87 -16.05 -0.11
N ALA A 366 7.57 -15.93 -1.24
CA ALA A 366 9.04 -16.02 -1.25
C ALA A 366 9.69 -14.96 -0.35
N ASP A 367 9.21 -13.71 -0.43
CA ASP A 367 9.73 -12.60 0.39
C ASP A 367 9.47 -12.82 1.89
N ILE A 368 8.25 -13.19 2.29
CA ILE A 368 7.96 -13.39 3.72
C ILE A 368 8.71 -14.59 4.30
N GLN A 369 8.92 -15.65 3.52
CA GLN A 369 9.76 -16.79 3.92
C GLN A 369 11.23 -16.37 4.07
N GLN A 370 11.75 -15.55 3.16
CA GLN A 370 13.10 -15.00 3.28
C GLN A 370 13.26 -14.20 4.58
N VAL A 371 12.31 -13.30 4.87
CA VAL A 371 12.35 -12.49 6.09
C VAL A 371 12.15 -13.34 7.36
N ALA A 372 11.30 -14.36 7.33
CA ALA A 372 11.09 -15.24 8.48
C ALA A 372 12.34 -16.06 8.84
N ASN A 373 13.18 -16.37 7.84
CA ASN A 373 14.41 -17.15 8.01
C ASN A 373 15.67 -16.29 8.12
N MET A 374 15.54 -14.96 8.12
CA MET A 374 16.70 -14.08 8.14
C MET A 374 17.51 -14.22 9.44
N GLU A 375 18.83 -14.19 9.31
CA GLU A 375 19.73 -14.07 10.45
C GLU A 375 19.81 -12.60 10.86
N CYS A 376 19.56 -12.33 12.15
CA CYS A 376 19.77 -11.02 12.74
C CYS A 376 21.15 -11.01 13.40
N LEU A 377 22.14 -10.44 12.71
CA LEU A 377 23.46 -10.22 13.29
C LEU A 377 23.46 -8.94 14.09
N GLN A 378 24.04 -9.00 15.28
CA GLN A 378 24.24 -7.83 16.12
C GLN A 378 25.72 -7.45 16.11
N PHE A 379 26.03 -6.24 15.64
CA PHE A 379 27.38 -5.68 15.76
C PHE A 379 27.49 -4.83 17.03
N PRO A 380 28.60 -4.92 17.78
CA PRO A 380 28.90 -3.95 18.85
C PRO A 380 28.95 -2.54 18.25
N THR A 381 28.48 -1.54 18.99
CA THR A 381 28.66 -0.15 18.58
C THR A 381 30.12 0.26 18.70
N VAL A 382 30.65 0.92 17.67
CA VAL A 382 32.01 1.49 17.68
C VAL A 382 32.11 2.52 18.80
N ASN A 383 33.21 2.50 19.56
CA ASN A 383 33.49 3.51 20.57
C ASN A 383 33.93 4.81 19.88
N THR A 384 32.97 5.63 19.48
CA THR A 384 33.21 6.87 18.73
C THR A 384 34.14 7.84 19.46
N ALA A 385 34.10 7.86 20.79
CA ALA A 385 35.01 8.65 21.62
C ALA A 385 36.44 8.14 21.52
N ALA A 386 36.66 6.83 21.61
CA ALA A 386 37.99 6.23 21.46
C ALA A 386 38.54 6.37 20.04
N VAL A 387 37.68 6.21 19.01
CA VAL A 387 38.06 6.43 17.62
C VAL A 387 38.45 7.88 17.37
N THR A 388 37.64 8.83 17.86
CA THR A 388 37.92 10.27 17.73
C THR A 388 39.23 10.63 18.45
N ALA A 389 39.43 10.13 19.66
CA ALA A 389 40.65 10.35 20.43
C ALA A 389 41.89 9.76 19.73
N SER A 390 41.79 8.56 19.17
CA SER A 390 42.89 7.94 18.40
C SER A 390 43.21 8.74 17.14
N LEU A 391 42.19 9.12 16.36
CA LEU A 391 42.40 9.91 15.15
C LEU A 391 43.04 11.27 15.46
N GLN A 392 42.63 11.91 16.56
CA GLN A 392 43.22 13.18 17.01
C GLN A 392 44.67 13.00 17.51
N ALA A 393 44.97 11.90 18.20
CA ALA A 393 46.28 11.68 18.81
C ALA A 393 47.33 11.11 17.84
N THR A 394 46.91 10.23 16.93
CA THR A 394 47.81 9.43 16.09
C THR A 394 47.58 9.59 14.60
N GLY A 395 46.47 10.21 14.18
CA GLY A 395 46.05 10.25 12.78
C GLY A 395 45.59 8.89 12.22
N GLN A 396 45.45 7.87 13.08
CA GLN A 396 45.11 6.50 12.69
C GLN A 396 43.89 5.99 13.49
N LEU A 397 43.14 5.07 12.87
CA LEU A 397 42.09 4.33 13.56
C LEU A 397 42.70 3.44 14.65
N PRO A 398 42.02 3.26 15.80
CA PRO A 398 42.50 2.34 16.84
C PRO A 398 42.45 0.89 16.32
N SER A 399 43.39 0.07 16.81
CA SER A 399 43.48 -1.35 16.43
C SER A 399 42.26 -2.18 16.86
N ASP A 400 41.52 -1.70 17.86
CA ASP A 400 40.22 -2.20 18.25
C ASP A 400 39.23 -1.04 18.31
N LEU A 401 38.31 -1.01 17.34
CA LEU A 401 37.25 0.00 17.21
C LEU A 401 36.21 -0.08 18.35
N PHE A 402 36.20 -1.17 19.10
CA PHE A 402 35.19 -1.48 20.12
C PHE A 402 35.76 -1.45 21.54
N ALA A 403 37.06 -1.18 21.71
CA ALA A 403 37.72 -1.16 23.00
C ALA A 403 37.04 -0.18 23.97
N GLY A 404 36.62 -0.69 25.13
CA GLY A 404 35.96 0.10 26.17
C GLY A 404 34.55 0.61 25.82
N ALA A 405 33.94 0.13 24.73
CA ALA A 405 32.54 0.39 24.45
C ALA A 405 31.67 -0.20 25.58
N PRO A 406 30.72 0.56 26.16
CA PRO A 406 29.75 -0.02 27.08
C PRO A 406 28.97 -1.12 26.36
N PRO A 407 28.48 -2.16 27.06
CA PRO A 407 27.65 -3.18 26.44
C PRO A 407 26.44 -2.51 25.77
N THR A 408 26.37 -2.60 24.45
CA THR A 408 25.28 -2.02 23.66
C THR A 408 23.96 -2.70 24.09
N PRO A 409 22.95 -1.94 24.54
CA PRO A 409 21.59 -2.46 24.72
C PRO A 409 21.13 -3.17 23.45
N ALA A 410 20.39 -4.27 23.57
CA ALA A 410 19.97 -5.06 22.39
C ALA A 410 19.24 -4.21 21.33
N GLU A 411 18.53 -3.17 21.77
CA GLU A 411 17.78 -2.22 20.94
C GLU A 411 18.67 -1.25 20.13
N GLU A 412 19.92 -1.04 20.55
CA GLU A 412 20.90 -0.14 19.91
C GLU A 412 21.87 -0.89 18.98
N ARG A 413 21.79 -2.22 18.92
CA ARG A 413 22.67 -3.03 18.07
C ARG A 413 22.22 -2.92 16.61
N LEU A 414 23.18 -2.70 15.72
CA LEU A 414 22.92 -2.75 14.28
C LEU A 414 22.49 -4.18 13.94
N SER A 415 21.25 -4.32 13.47
CA SER A 415 20.62 -5.61 13.21
C SER A 415 20.33 -5.72 11.72
N VAL A 416 21.25 -6.36 10.99
CA VAL A 416 21.23 -6.47 9.52
C VAL A 416 20.90 -7.91 9.11
N GLY A 417 20.01 -8.08 8.13
CA GLY A 417 19.76 -9.37 7.50
C GLY A 417 20.95 -9.80 6.64
N VAL A 418 21.55 -10.95 6.93
CA VAL A 418 22.76 -11.43 6.23
C VAL A 418 22.55 -11.62 4.72
N ASP A 419 21.31 -11.92 4.29
CA ASP A 419 20.98 -12.08 2.87
C ASP A 419 20.94 -10.74 2.10
N ASP A 420 20.77 -9.60 2.77
CA ASP A 420 20.90 -8.27 2.16
C ASP A 420 22.39 -7.88 1.96
N MET A 421 23.33 -8.41 2.76
CA MET A 421 24.76 -8.14 2.59
C MET A 421 25.37 -8.88 1.39
N LYS A 422 24.91 -10.10 1.08
CA LYS A 422 25.47 -10.91 -0.01
C LYS A 422 25.31 -10.27 -1.40
N ARG A 423 24.34 -9.38 -1.60
CA ARG A 423 24.14 -8.65 -2.88
C ARG A 423 25.07 -7.46 -3.07
N VAL A 424 25.58 -6.86 -2.00
CA VAL A 424 26.39 -5.63 -2.09
C VAL A 424 27.89 -5.93 -2.11
N VAL A 425 28.35 -6.96 -1.40
CA VAL A 425 29.80 -7.28 -1.32
C VAL A 425 30.38 -7.80 -2.66
N VAL A 426 29.55 -8.31 -3.57
CA VAL A 426 30.01 -8.77 -4.90
C VAL A 426 30.13 -7.63 -5.92
N LEU A 427 29.63 -6.41 -5.63
CA LEU A 427 29.71 -5.27 -6.55
C LEU A 427 30.80 -4.23 -6.19
N GLU A 428 31.45 -4.34 -5.03
CA GLU A 428 32.55 -3.45 -4.63
C GLU A 428 33.93 -4.13 -4.60
N VAL A 429 34.02 -5.37 -5.10
CA VAL A 429 35.31 -6.05 -5.34
C VAL A 429 35.36 -6.55 -6.78
N HIS A 430 35.31 -5.62 -7.73
CA HIS A 430 36.02 -5.71 -9.02
C HIS A 430 36.17 -4.35 -9.68
#